data_AF-A0A7J4V7F8-F1
#
_entry.id   AF-A0A7J4V7F8-F1
#
_cell.length_a   1.000
_cell.length_b   1.000
_cell.length_c   1.000
_cell.angle_alpha   90.00
_cell.angle_beta   90.00
_cell.angle_gamma   90.00
#
_symmetry.space_group_name_H-M   'P 1'
#
loop_
_entity.id
_entity.type
_entity.pdbx_description
1 polymer ?
#
loop_
_entity_poly.entity_id
_entity_poly.type
_entity_poly.pdbx_seq_one_letter_code
_entity_poly.pdbx_strand_id
1 'polypeptide(L)' 'LNGQMEAGYHEVSFDAAALPSGLYFYKISSGDFTSVKKMLLMK' A
#
# COMPACT_ATOMS: atom_id res chain seq x y z
N LEU A 1 -7.91 -1.03 2.79
CA LEU A 1 -8.40 -2.18 2.01
C LEU A 1 -7.84 -3.44 2.65
N ASN A 2 -8.67 -4.24 3.31
CA ASN A 2 -8.29 -5.54 3.86
C ASN A 2 -9.29 -6.56 3.31
N GLY A 3 -8.82 -7.57 2.59
CA GLY A 3 -9.68 -8.58 1.97
C GLY A 3 -8.86 -9.75 1.42
N GLN A 4 -9.52 -10.90 1.23
CA GLN A 4 -8.91 -12.02 0.51
C GLN A 4 -8.79 -11.67 -0.98
N MET A 5 -7.61 -11.93 -1.53
CA MET A 5 -7.32 -11.74 -2.94
C MET A 5 -6.85 -13.09 -3.49
N GLU A 6 -7.38 -13.50 -4.64
CA GLU A 6 -6.98 -14.73 -5.32
C GLU A 6 -5.48 -14.70 -5.69
N ALA A 7 -4.88 -15.85 -5.99
CA ALA A 7 -3.49 -15.86 -6.45
C ALA A 7 -3.35 -15.12 -7.79
N GLY A 8 -2.38 -14.22 -7.90
CA GLY A 8 -2.14 -13.46 -9.13
C GLY A 8 -1.55 -12.07 -8.88
N TYR A 9 -1.48 -11.27 -9.94
CA TYR A 9 -1.12 -9.87 -9.86
C TYR A 9 -2.35 -9.04 -9.51
N HIS A 10 -2.17 -8.10 -8.58
CA HIS A 10 -3.22 -7.21 -8.12
C HIS A 10 -2.77 -5.77 -8.18
N GLU A 11 -3.66 -4.91 -8.67
CA GLU A 11 -3.48 -3.46 -8.67
C GLU A 11 -4.47 -2.85 -7.69
N VAL A 12 -3.99 -1.95 -6.83
CA VAL A 12 -4.82 -1.25 -5.85
C VAL A 12 -4.61 0.24 -6.02
N SER A 13 -5.70 0.96 -6.31
CA SER A 13 -5.68 2.42 -6.33
C SER A 13 -5.74 2.95 -4.89
N PHE A 14 -4.80 3.82 -4.55
CA PHE A 14 -4.75 4.53 -3.28
C PHE A 14 -5.02 6.00 -3.53
N ASP A 15 -6.18 6.49 -3.05
CA ASP A 15 -6.48 7.91 -3.08
C ASP A 15 -5.77 8.62 -1.91
N ALA A 16 -4.77 9.43 -2.26
CA ALA A 16 -3.98 10.20 -1.33
C ALA A 16 -4.37 11.70 -1.31
N ALA A 17 -5.49 12.10 -1.92
CA ALA A 17 -5.84 13.52 -2.11
C ALA A 17 -5.97 14.31 -0.80
N ALA A 18 -6.38 13.65 0.28
CA ALA A 18 -6.52 14.25 1.61
C ALA A 18 -5.22 14.24 2.44
N LEU A 19 -4.14 13.63 1.95
CA LEU A 19 -2.88 13.49 2.66
C LEU A 19 -1.88 14.59 2.24
N PRO A 20 -1.15 15.20 3.19
CA PRO A 20 -0.11 16.17 2.86
C PRO A 20 1.09 15.50 2.18
N SER A 21 1.82 16.25 1.35
CA SER A 21 3.09 15.79 0.80
C SER A 21 4.04 15.36 1.92
N GLY A 22 4.69 14.21 1.78
CA GLY A 22 5.53 13.64 2.82
C GLY A 22 5.94 12.19 2.59
N LEU A 23 6.74 11.65 3.49
CA LEU A 23 7.13 10.25 3.48
C LEU A 23 6.12 9.40 4.24
N TYR A 24 5.57 8.40 3.58
CA TYR A 24 4.62 7.44 4.12
C TYR A 24 5.21 6.05 4.11
N PHE A 25 4.84 5.23 5.09
CA PHE A 25 5.16 3.82 5.11
C PHE A 25 3.90 3.01 4.91
N TYR A 26 3.98 1.97 4.08
CA TYR A 26 2.91 1.00 3.92
C TYR A 26 3.46 -0.41 4.09
N LYS A 27 2.57 -1.31 4.52
CA LYS A 27 2.89 -2.71 4.79
C LYS A 27 2.04 -3.60 3.90
N ILE A 28 2.69 -4.54 3.23
CA ILE A 28 2.05 -5.65 2.53
C ILE A 28 2.23 -6.89 3.39
N SER A 29 1.14 -7.60 3.69
CA SER A 29 1.14 -8.83 4.47
C SER A 29 0.35 -9.92 3.76
N SER A 30 0.92 -11.10 3.59
CA SER A 30 0.28 -12.28 2.98
C SER A 30 0.82 -13.56 3.60
N GLY A 31 0.01 -14.28 4.39
CA GLY A 31 0.49 -15.42 5.18
C GLY A 31 1.68 -15.03 6.06
N ASP A 32 2.80 -15.75 5.91
CA ASP A 32 4.06 -15.48 6.62
C ASP A 32 4.90 -14.36 5.99
N PHE A 33 4.52 -13.86 4.81
CA PHE A 33 5.23 -12.78 4.15
C PHE A 33 4.79 -11.42 4.69
N THR A 34 5.76 -10.60 5.10
CA THR A 34 5.55 -9.18 5.44
C THR A 34 6.64 -8.34 4.78
N SER A 35 6.23 -7.26 4.12
CA SER A 35 7.14 -6.29 3.53
C SER A 35 6.67 -4.87 3.84
N VAL A 36 7.59 -4.05 4.36
CA VAL A 36 7.35 -2.63 4.61
C VAL A 36 8.09 -1.83 3.55
N LYS A 37 7.39 -0.89 2.93
CA LYS A 37 7.92 -0.02 1.88
C LYS A 37 7.63 1.44 2.22
N LYS A 38 8.55 2.30 1.78
CA LYS A 38 8.40 3.75 1.88
C LYS A 38 7.84 4.32 0.58
N MET A 39 6.92 5.26 0.67
CA MET A 39 6.31 5.99 -0.43
C MET A 39 6.51 7.48 -0.17
N LEU A 40 7.12 8.19 -1.12
CA LEU A 40 7.15 9.64 -1.08
C LEU A 40 5.90 10.15 -1.79
N LEU A 41 5.00 10.80 -1.05
CA LEU A 41 3.84 11.48 -1.60
C LEU A 41 4.24 12.92 -1.92
N MET A 42 4.05 13.32 -3.17
CA MET A 42 4.28 14.68 -3.65
C MET A 42 2.99 15.19 -4.28
N LYS A 43 2.63 16.43 -3.96
CA LYS A 43 1.55 17.18 -4.57
C LYS A 43 2.09 18.11 -5.66
#